data_AF-A0A9W8NS75-F1
#
_entry.id   AF-A0A9W8NS75-F1
#
_cell.length_a   1.000
_cell.length_b   1.000
_cell.length_c   1.000
_cell.angle_alpha   90.00
_cell.angle_beta   90.00
_cell.angle_gamma   90.00
#
_symmetry.space_group_name_H-M   'P 1'
#
loop_
_entity.id
_entity.type
_entity.pdbx_description
1 polymer ?
#
loop_
_entity_poly.entity_id
_entity_poly.type
_entity_poly.pdbx_seq_one_letter_code
_entity_poly.pdbx_strand_id
1 'polypeptide(L)'
;MVTWLQSYLDLGKDRATWTYVADALIAHNIPKKYNNIEERSRINIFLQSWNTKTSELPKDLKDMIEIAKKYGTRLEGLAFSREIINEMPAWHHIESAERMHPYKGKQSKCLRENHEVTSVGDLEREARKICTARHCRRRNCRCIECEAARTKHCQSPFKCYTRANNILKLLPPKWNPLIEQPNDEKWEPHEHPENGVTFENRATTKGTLADAFCIFTEGTTTNNLPDPHPQRDEDIDEVIIYTDGSCTNNGNDNAKAGAGIFCPSNEDLNRAIRLPNEIPQTNQSGEIISIKEAAEGVQPNANLLILSDSKTSIEGLTKHRQKWEDTGFIGVANHKEYQATIATLWKRDAPTTFSWVKGHAGIEGNERADGLAKEGCQKEQADAVELVIPPTLKLTGAKLKGMTQALAYKAIRKHKMMKKTYQEALN
;
A
#
# COMPACT_ATOMS: atom_id res chain seq x y z
N MET A 1 -19.89 -4.52 -15.26
CA MET A 1 -18.95 -3.39 -15.46
C MET A 1 -17.73 -3.43 -14.56
N VAL A 2 -17.84 -3.54 -13.22
CA VAL A 2 -16.62 -3.71 -12.37
C VAL A 2 -15.82 -4.95 -12.77
N THR A 3 -16.50 -6.05 -13.11
CA THR A 3 -15.89 -7.27 -13.66
C THR A 3 -15.21 -7.06 -15.02
N TRP A 4 -15.76 -6.19 -15.87
CA TRP A 4 -15.14 -5.82 -17.15
C TRP A 4 -13.88 -5.00 -16.93
N LEU A 5 -13.92 -4.05 -16.00
CA LEU A 5 -12.76 -3.25 -15.60
C LEU A 5 -11.65 -4.13 -15.02
N GLN A 6 -12.01 -5.11 -14.18
CA GLN A 6 -11.09 -6.12 -13.66
C GLN A 6 -10.42 -6.90 -14.79
N SER A 7 -11.19 -7.42 -15.75
CA SER A 7 -10.62 -8.13 -16.91
C SER A 7 -9.77 -7.22 -17.81
N TYR A 8 -10.10 -5.93 -17.92
CA TYR A 8 -9.33 -4.96 -18.70
C TYR A 8 -7.95 -4.65 -18.11
N LEU A 9 -7.90 -4.54 -16.77
CA LEU A 9 -6.70 -4.21 -16.00
C LEU A 9 -5.93 -5.44 -15.52
N ASP A 10 -6.36 -6.63 -15.89
CA ASP A 10 -5.54 -7.84 -15.80
C ASP A 10 -4.52 -7.83 -16.94
N LEU A 11 -3.41 -7.14 -16.70
CA LEU A 11 -2.33 -6.92 -17.68
C LEU A 11 -1.38 -8.13 -17.80
N GLY A 12 -1.74 -9.26 -17.19
CA GLY A 12 -0.91 -10.47 -17.17
C GLY A 12 -0.85 -11.22 -18.50
N LYS A 13 -0.21 -12.40 -18.49
CA LYS A 13 -0.05 -13.24 -19.69
C LYS A 13 -1.38 -13.75 -20.27
N ASP A 14 -2.38 -13.92 -19.40
CA ASP A 14 -3.71 -14.41 -19.76
C ASP A 14 -4.69 -13.27 -20.09
N ARG A 15 -4.16 -12.08 -20.40
CA ARG A 15 -4.94 -10.88 -20.73
C ARG A 15 -5.89 -11.16 -21.91
N ALA A 16 -7.18 -10.89 -21.70
CA ALA A 16 -8.22 -11.21 -22.66
C ALA A 16 -8.07 -10.44 -23.99
N THR A 17 -8.27 -11.11 -25.12
CA THR A 17 -8.04 -10.55 -26.48
C THR A 17 -8.78 -9.24 -26.75
N TRP A 18 -10.00 -9.08 -26.23
CA TRP A 18 -10.80 -7.87 -26.42
C TRP A 18 -10.13 -6.62 -25.83
N THR A 19 -9.27 -6.77 -24.82
CA THR A 19 -8.61 -5.66 -24.15
C THR A 19 -7.57 -4.97 -25.04
N TYR A 20 -6.95 -5.71 -25.97
CA TYR A 20 -6.06 -5.12 -26.97
C TYR A 20 -6.82 -4.24 -27.98
N VAL A 21 -8.03 -4.66 -28.36
CA VAL A 21 -8.93 -3.84 -29.17
C VAL A 21 -9.38 -2.61 -28.40
N ALA A 22 -9.70 -2.77 -27.11
CA ALA A 22 -10.04 -1.65 -26.24
C ALA A 22 -8.88 -0.64 -26.13
N ASP A 23 -7.65 -1.10 -25.92
CA ASP A 23 -6.46 -0.24 -25.90
C ASP A 23 -6.31 0.55 -27.21
N ALA A 24 -6.43 -0.12 -28.36
CA ALA A 24 -6.33 0.52 -29.67
C ALA A 24 -7.41 1.60 -29.87
N LEU A 25 -8.67 1.31 -29.50
CA LEU A 25 -9.76 2.29 -29.58
C LEU A 25 -9.53 3.47 -28.64
N ILE A 26 -9.06 3.23 -27.43
CA ILE A 26 -8.76 4.26 -26.43
C ILE A 26 -7.61 5.16 -26.91
N ALA A 27 -6.54 4.56 -27.44
CA ALA A 27 -5.34 5.25 -27.95
C ALA A 27 -5.59 6.05 -29.24
N HIS A 28 -6.56 5.60 -30.06
CA HIS A 28 -6.98 6.31 -31.27
C HIS A 28 -7.78 7.58 -30.94
N ASN A 29 -8.71 7.49 -29.97
CA ASN A 29 -9.66 8.56 -29.67
C ASN A 29 -9.14 9.52 -28.58
N ILE A 30 -8.10 10.31 -28.87
CA ILE A 30 -7.52 11.24 -27.88
C ILE A 30 -7.98 12.71 -28.04
N PRO A 31 -8.08 13.48 -26.95
CA PRO A 31 -8.21 14.94 -26.99
C PRO A 31 -7.06 15.61 -27.75
N LYS A 32 -7.36 16.70 -28.47
CA LYS A 32 -6.37 17.46 -29.27
C LYS A 32 -5.10 17.84 -28.50
N LYS A 33 -5.21 18.11 -27.18
CA LYS A 33 -4.07 18.46 -26.32
C LYS A 33 -3.00 17.35 -26.19
N TYR A 34 -3.33 16.11 -26.56
CA TYR A 34 -2.42 14.96 -26.52
C TYR A 34 -1.95 14.53 -27.92
N ASN A 35 -2.27 15.26 -28.99
CA ASN A 35 -1.89 14.89 -30.37
C ASN A 35 -0.37 14.80 -30.58
N ASN A 36 0.41 15.42 -29.70
CA ASN A 36 1.87 15.37 -29.70
C ASN A 36 2.45 14.06 -29.13
N ILE A 37 1.62 13.19 -28.55
CA ILE A 37 2.02 11.88 -28.06
C ILE A 37 2.05 10.91 -29.24
N GLU A 38 3.21 10.29 -29.47
CA GLU A 38 3.40 9.27 -30.52
C GLU A 38 2.44 8.10 -30.28
N GLU A 39 1.79 7.60 -31.34
CA GLU A 39 0.77 6.54 -31.25
C GLU A 39 1.28 5.29 -30.54
N ARG A 40 2.50 4.82 -30.87
CA ARG A 40 3.17 3.70 -30.20
C ARG A 40 3.42 3.89 -28.69
N SER A 41 3.35 5.12 -28.19
CA SER A 41 3.54 5.45 -26.77
C SER A 41 2.21 5.60 -26.03
N ARG A 42 1.08 5.50 -26.73
CA ARG A 42 -0.27 5.52 -26.17
C ARG A 42 -0.67 4.09 -25.81
N ILE A 43 -0.40 3.68 -24.58
CA ILE A 43 -0.78 2.38 -24.05
C ILE A 43 -2.00 2.51 -23.11
N ASN A 44 -2.05 1.76 -22.02
CA ASN A 44 -3.15 1.79 -21.06
C ASN A 44 -3.23 3.15 -20.33
N ILE A 45 -4.40 3.80 -20.40
CA ILE A 45 -4.68 5.12 -19.79
C ILE A 45 -4.65 5.12 -18.25
N PHE A 46 -4.71 3.96 -17.61
CA PHE A 46 -4.60 3.83 -16.15
C PHE A 46 -3.14 3.74 -15.67
N LEU A 47 -2.19 3.63 -16.59
CA LEU A 47 -0.76 3.68 -16.32
C LEU A 47 -0.09 4.99 -16.78
N GLN A 48 -0.84 5.86 -17.47
CA GLN A 48 -0.28 7.02 -18.14
C GLN A 48 -1.01 8.34 -17.84
N SER A 49 -0.30 9.45 -18.02
CA SER A 49 -0.76 10.82 -17.71
C SER A 49 -1.68 11.45 -18.77
N TRP A 50 -1.98 10.74 -19.86
CA TRP A 50 -2.91 11.19 -20.91
C TRP A 50 -4.25 10.46 -20.80
N ASN A 51 -5.26 10.97 -21.50
CA ASN A 51 -6.62 10.41 -21.43
C ASN A 51 -7.28 10.33 -22.81
N THR A 52 -8.39 9.60 -22.88
CA THR A 52 -9.20 9.38 -24.09
C THR A 52 -10.47 10.23 -24.07
N LYS A 53 -11.05 10.51 -25.24
CA LYS A 53 -12.36 11.13 -25.38
C LYS A 53 -13.43 10.05 -25.25
N THR A 54 -14.01 9.92 -24.06
CA THR A 54 -15.01 8.88 -23.78
C THR A 54 -16.30 8.99 -24.62
N SER A 55 -16.60 10.16 -25.19
CA SER A 55 -17.76 10.37 -26.08
C SER A 55 -17.65 9.68 -27.44
N GLU A 56 -16.43 9.37 -27.90
CA GLU A 56 -16.16 8.74 -29.20
C GLU A 56 -15.99 7.21 -29.06
N LEU A 57 -16.04 6.68 -27.83
CA LEU A 57 -15.88 5.26 -27.54
C LEU A 57 -17.22 4.50 -27.59
N PRO A 58 -17.20 3.19 -27.91
CA PRO A 58 -18.35 2.31 -27.68
C PRO A 58 -18.87 2.40 -26.25
N LYS A 59 -20.19 2.22 -26.09
CA LYS A 59 -20.89 2.37 -24.80
C LYS A 59 -20.23 1.57 -23.67
N ASP A 60 -19.81 0.33 -23.92
CA ASP A 60 -19.21 -0.50 -22.87
C ASP A 60 -17.86 0.03 -22.38
N LEU A 61 -17.00 0.54 -23.28
CA LEU A 61 -15.72 1.16 -22.88
C LEU A 61 -15.94 2.47 -22.14
N LYS A 62 -16.91 3.28 -22.61
CA LYS A 62 -17.32 4.51 -21.92
C LYS A 62 -17.79 4.19 -20.49
N ASP A 63 -18.74 3.28 -20.34
CA ASP A 63 -19.31 2.88 -19.06
C ASP A 63 -18.22 2.30 -18.13
N MET A 64 -17.26 1.54 -18.67
CA MET A 64 -16.13 0.97 -17.92
C MET A 64 -15.22 2.07 -17.35
N ILE A 65 -14.80 3.02 -18.19
CA ILE A 65 -13.93 4.14 -17.79
C ILE A 65 -14.67 5.04 -16.79
N GLU A 66 -15.96 5.31 -17.00
CA GLU A 66 -16.77 6.11 -16.07
C GLU A 66 -16.92 5.42 -14.71
N ILE A 67 -17.07 4.10 -14.67
CA ILE A 67 -17.09 3.33 -13.42
C ILE A 67 -15.75 3.34 -12.70
N ALA A 68 -14.66 3.20 -13.45
CA ALA A 68 -13.31 3.31 -12.90
C ALA A 68 -13.12 4.67 -12.23
N LYS A 69 -13.47 5.77 -12.91
CA LYS A 69 -13.41 7.13 -12.35
C LYS A 69 -14.33 7.29 -11.13
N LYS A 70 -15.58 6.83 -11.22
CA LYS A 70 -16.59 6.97 -10.17
C LYS A 70 -16.17 6.33 -8.86
N TYR A 71 -15.51 5.18 -8.92
CA TYR A 71 -15.06 4.44 -7.74
C TYR A 71 -13.55 4.54 -7.54
N GLY A 72 -12.89 5.54 -8.12
CA GLY A 72 -11.50 5.87 -7.84
C GLY A 72 -10.46 4.84 -8.28
N THR A 73 -10.70 4.02 -9.30
CA THR A 73 -9.71 3.02 -9.73
C THR A 73 -8.36 3.64 -10.06
N ARG A 74 -7.30 3.17 -9.40
CA ARG A 74 -5.92 3.65 -9.53
C ARG A 74 -4.92 2.59 -9.08
N LEU A 75 -3.65 2.81 -9.37
CA LEU A 75 -2.55 2.08 -8.72
C LEU A 75 -2.47 2.51 -7.26
N GLU A 76 -2.42 1.57 -6.33
CA GLU A 76 -2.44 1.83 -4.88
C GLU A 76 -1.58 0.80 -4.13
N GLY A 77 -0.83 1.26 -3.14
CA GLY A 77 0.09 0.44 -2.36
C GLY A 77 1.06 1.31 -1.54
N LEU A 78 1.59 0.77 -0.45
CA LEU A 78 2.58 1.49 0.39
C LEU A 78 3.96 1.50 -0.27
N ALA A 79 4.38 0.34 -0.78
CA ALA A 79 5.54 0.14 -1.63
C ALA A 79 5.23 -0.95 -2.69
N PHE A 80 6.07 -1.04 -3.71
CA PHE A 80 5.93 -2.00 -4.81
C PHE A 80 7.23 -2.76 -5.03
N SER A 81 7.13 -4.05 -5.37
CA SER A 81 8.29 -4.85 -5.71
C SER A 81 8.97 -4.34 -6.99
N ARG A 82 10.23 -4.72 -7.17
CA ARG A 82 11.02 -4.33 -8.35
C ARG A 82 10.36 -4.77 -9.66
N GLU A 83 9.67 -5.91 -9.66
CA GLU A 83 8.92 -6.41 -10.81
C GLU A 83 7.83 -5.42 -11.23
N ILE A 84 6.99 -4.98 -10.28
CA ILE A 84 5.91 -4.01 -10.53
C ILE A 84 6.47 -2.67 -11.00
N ILE A 85 7.50 -2.16 -10.32
CA ILE A 85 8.14 -0.89 -10.70
C ILE A 85 8.67 -0.99 -12.13
N ASN A 86 9.32 -2.10 -12.48
CA ASN A 86 9.93 -2.28 -13.79
C ASN A 86 8.93 -2.44 -14.92
N GLU A 87 7.74 -2.99 -14.67
CA GLU A 87 6.65 -3.10 -15.65
C GLU A 87 6.01 -1.74 -16.00
N MET A 88 6.15 -0.71 -15.14
CA MET A 88 5.58 0.61 -15.41
C MET A 88 6.10 1.22 -16.72
N PRO A 89 5.28 2.01 -17.45
CA PRO A 89 5.72 2.61 -18.69
C PRO A 89 6.81 3.67 -18.48
N ALA A 90 7.86 3.60 -19.30
CA ALA A 90 8.91 4.64 -19.33
C ALA A 90 8.38 6.02 -19.74
N TRP A 91 7.32 6.05 -20.54
CA TRP A 91 6.84 7.25 -21.22
C TRP A 91 5.44 7.60 -20.79
N HIS A 92 5.22 8.89 -20.54
CA HIS A 92 3.96 9.40 -20.01
C HIS A 92 3.51 8.69 -18.74
N HIS A 93 4.46 8.22 -17.92
CA HIS A 93 4.21 7.56 -16.64
C HIS A 93 3.25 8.39 -15.79
N ILE A 94 2.19 7.77 -15.25
CA ILE A 94 1.10 8.45 -14.55
C ILE A 94 1.57 9.32 -13.37
N GLU A 95 2.60 8.85 -12.65
CA GLU A 95 3.19 9.56 -11.51
C GLU A 95 4.38 10.48 -11.85
N SER A 96 4.70 10.69 -13.14
CA SER A 96 5.83 11.55 -13.50
C SER A 96 5.47 13.04 -13.41
N ALA A 97 6.36 13.85 -12.84
CA ALA A 97 6.19 15.30 -12.77
C ALA A 97 6.11 15.92 -14.18
N GLU A 98 4.94 16.48 -14.53
CA GLU A 98 4.65 17.03 -15.87
C GLU A 98 5.65 18.09 -16.36
N ARG A 99 6.29 18.81 -15.42
CA ARG A 99 7.09 20.02 -15.68
C ARG A 99 8.38 19.80 -16.48
N MET A 100 8.91 18.57 -16.57
CA MET A 100 10.22 18.31 -17.22
C MET A 100 10.16 17.59 -18.58
N HIS A 101 8.97 17.26 -19.09
CA HIS A 101 8.75 16.63 -20.40
C HIS A 101 9.80 15.54 -20.78
N PRO A 102 9.93 14.45 -20.00
CA PRO A 102 10.97 13.43 -20.19
C PRO A 102 10.98 12.79 -21.59
N TYR A 103 9.86 12.86 -22.29
CA TYR A 103 9.65 12.34 -23.64
C TYR A 103 10.21 13.22 -24.77
N LYS A 104 10.51 14.51 -24.53
CA LYS A 104 11.06 15.42 -25.55
C LYS A 104 12.58 15.26 -25.69
N GLY A 105 13.08 15.58 -26.90
CA GLY A 105 14.51 15.64 -27.21
C GLY A 105 15.03 14.44 -28.00
N LYS A 106 16.15 14.65 -28.72
CA LYS A 106 16.74 13.65 -29.62
C LYS A 106 17.17 12.37 -28.92
N GLN A 107 17.66 12.46 -27.67
CA GLN A 107 18.00 11.28 -26.87
C GLN A 107 16.78 10.48 -26.46
N SER A 108 15.70 11.13 -26.01
CA SER A 108 14.46 10.43 -25.67
C SER A 108 13.83 9.75 -26.90
N LYS A 109 13.89 10.41 -28.07
CA LYS A 109 13.50 9.80 -29.35
C LYS A 109 14.37 8.58 -29.68
N CYS A 110 15.69 8.70 -29.56
CA CYS A 110 16.62 7.59 -29.77
C CYS A 110 16.39 6.43 -28.78
N LEU A 111 16.09 6.72 -27.51
CA LEU A 111 15.76 5.70 -26.52
C LEU A 111 14.50 4.91 -26.92
N ARG A 112 13.47 5.59 -27.45
CA ARG A 112 12.26 4.94 -27.97
C ARG A 112 12.51 4.11 -29.24
N GLU A 113 13.23 4.68 -30.21
CA GLU A 113 13.34 4.11 -31.56
C GLU A 113 14.45 3.08 -31.70
N ASN A 114 15.62 3.38 -31.15
CA ASN A 114 16.83 2.62 -31.41
C ASN A 114 17.20 1.72 -30.22
N HIS A 115 16.85 2.14 -28.99
CA HIS A 115 17.05 1.32 -27.79
C HIS A 115 15.79 0.56 -27.40
N GLU A 116 14.66 0.79 -28.07
CA GLU A 116 13.39 0.09 -27.84
C GLU A 116 12.92 0.17 -26.38
N VAL A 117 13.23 1.28 -25.70
CA VAL A 117 12.83 1.50 -24.30
C VAL A 117 11.32 1.70 -24.24
N THR A 118 10.64 0.85 -23.49
CA THR A 118 9.18 0.90 -23.29
C THR A 118 8.81 1.01 -21.81
N SER A 119 9.62 0.44 -20.93
CA SER A 119 9.35 0.30 -19.50
C SER A 119 10.39 1.00 -18.61
N VAL A 120 10.03 1.22 -17.34
CA VAL A 120 10.95 1.72 -16.31
C VAL A 120 12.14 0.77 -16.13
N GLY A 121 11.93 -0.54 -16.23
CA GLY A 121 13.03 -1.52 -16.22
C GLY A 121 13.97 -1.39 -17.42
N ASP A 122 13.44 -1.03 -18.61
CA ASP A 122 14.28 -0.73 -19.77
C ASP A 122 15.13 0.53 -19.55
N LEU A 123 14.53 1.58 -18.98
CA LEU A 123 15.26 2.80 -18.61
C LEU A 123 16.37 2.49 -17.61
N GLU A 124 16.09 1.68 -16.59
CA GLU A 124 17.07 1.27 -15.59
C GLU A 124 18.24 0.51 -16.24
N ARG A 125 17.93 -0.47 -17.08
CA ARG A 125 18.93 -1.25 -17.80
C ARG A 125 19.81 -0.38 -18.70
N GLU A 126 19.22 0.60 -19.40
CA GLU A 126 19.98 1.56 -20.21
C GLU A 126 20.81 2.52 -19.34
N ALA A 127 20.30 2.96 -18.19
CA ALA A 127 21.00 3.86 -17.28
C ALA A 127 22.25 3.20 -16.65
N ARG A 128 22.13 1.93 -16.22
CA ARG A 128 23.22 1.16 -15.58
C ARG A 128 24.45 0.99 -16.48
N LYS A 129 24.29 1.06 -17.81
CA LYS A 129 25.39 0.92 -18.78
C LYS A 129 26.48 1.99 -18.63
N ILE A 130 26.18 3.15 -18.01
CA ILE A 130 27.17 4.19 -17.68
C ILE A 130 28.21 3.69 -16.68
N CYS A 131 27.82 2.82 -15.75
CA CYS A 131 28.66 2.36 -14.65
C CYS A 131 29.49 1.12 -15.00
N THR A 132 29.50 0.69 -16.27
CA THR A 132 30.29 -0.47 -16.68
C THR A 132 31.78 -0.14 -16.73
N ALA A 133 32.65 -1.06 -16.28
CA ALA A 133 34.08 -0.81 -16.04
C ALA A 133 34.86 -0.26 -17.25
N ARG A 134 34.43 -0.55 -18.49
CA ARG A 134 35.07 -0.08 -19.73
C ARG A 134 34.39 1.15 -20.35
N HIS A 135 33.36 1.70 -19.70
CA HIS A 135 32.63 2.84 -20.23
C HIS A 135 33.42 4.15 -20.07
N CYS A 136 33.42 4.96 -21.12
CA CYS A 136 34.06 6.28 -21.13
C CYS A 136 33.05 7.32 -21.58
N ARG A 137 33.11 8.52 -20.99
CA ARG A 137 32.22 9.67 -21.29
C ARG A 137 32.52 10.35 -22.64
N ARG A 138 32.60 9.57 -23.73
CA ARG A 138 32.91 10.02 -25.10
C ARG A 138 31.98 9.34 -26.11
N ARG A 139 31.71 10.01 -27.24
CA ARG A 139 30.78 9.53 -28.29
C ARG A 139 31.18 8.17 -28.89
N ASN A 140 32.48 7.92 -29.01
CA ASN A 140 33.08 6.74 -29.61
C ASN A 140 33.62 5.73 -28.57
N CYS A 141 33.05 5.71 -27.36
CA CYS A 141 33.41 4.70 -26.35
C CYS A 141 33.33 3.29 -26.95
N ARG A 142 34.39 2.49 -26.81
CA ARG A 142 34.55 1.13 -27.34
C ARG A 142 34.12 0.04 -26.35
N CYS A 143 33.28 0.37 -25.36
CA CYS A 143 32.69 -0.67 -24.52
C CYS A 143 31.62 -1.42 -25.32
N ILE A 144 31.42 -2.69 -24.96
CA ILE A 144 30.47 -3.62 -25.62
C ILE A 144 29.08 -2.96 -25.76
N GLU A 145 28.59 -2.34 -24.69
CA GLU A 145 27.29 -1.67 -24.67
C GLU A 145 27.19 -0.51 -25.67
N CYS A 146 28.23 0.34 -25.75
CA CYS A 146 28.24 1.48 -26.66
C CYS A 146 28.40 1.05 -28.12
N GLU A 147 29.15 -0.04 -28.37
CA GLU A 147 29.28 -0.63 -29.70
C GLU A 147 27.95 -1.23 -30.16
N ALA A 148 27.31 -2.04 -29.31
CA ALA A 148 25.98 -2.61 -29.57
C ALA A 148 24.90 -1.53 -29.78
N ALA A 149 24.93 -0.43 -29.02
CA ALA A 149 23.99 0.67 -29.25
C ALA A 149 24.22 1.34 -30.62
N ARG A 150 25.48 1.46 -31.08
CA ARG A 150 25.79 2.06 -32.39
C ARG A 150 25.37 1.18 -33.56
N THR A 151 25.38 -0.15 -33.43
CA THR A 151 24.85 -1.04 -34.47
C THR A 151 23.34 -0.85 -34.65
N LYS A 152 22.62 -0.49 -33.58
CA LYS A 152 21.23 -0.02 -33.62
C LYS A 152 21.06 1.46 -33.99
N HIS A 153 22.00 2.06 -34.71
CA HIS A 153 21.96 3.46 -35.16
C HIS A 153 21.99 4.54 -34.05
N CYS A 154 22.33 4.22 -32.79
CA CYS A 154 22.50 5.23 -31.75
C CYS A 154 23.79 6.04 -31.94
N GLN A 155 23.65 7.33 -32.26
CA GLN A 155 24.78 8.22 -32.53
C GLN A 155 25.59 8.63 -31.29
N SER A 156 25.02 8.53 -30.09
CA SER A 156 25.68 8.98 -28.85
C SER A 156 25.19 8.18 -27.63
N PRO A 157 25.63 6.91 -27.48
CA PRO A 157 25.14 6.03 -26.41
C PRO A 157 25.25 6.63 -25.01
N PHE A 158 26.38 7.25 -24.67
CA PHE A 158 26.57 7.95 -23.39
C PHE A 158 25.47 8.97 -23.08
N LYS A 159 25.05 9.77 -24.07
CA LYS A 159 23.98 10.76 -23.88
C LYS A 159 22.62 10.10 -23.70
N CYS A 160 22.36 8.97 -24.37
CA CYS A 160 21.14 8.19 -24.20
C CYS A 160 21.07 7.56 -22.81
N TYR A 161 22.14 6.90 -22.35
CA TYR A 161 22.18 6.33 -21.00
C TYR A 161 22.04 7.41 -19.92
N THR A 162 22.68 8.57 -20.12
CA THR A 162 22.56 9.71 -19.20
C THR A 162 21.12 10.23 -19.19
N ARG A 163 20.48 10.31 -20.36
CA ARG A 163 19.08 10.69 -20.46
C ARG A 163 18.17 9.67 -19.76
N ALA A 164 18.41 8.37 -19.89
CA ALA A 164 17.66 7.33 -19.20
C ALA A 164 17.74 7.51 -17.68
N ASN A 165 18.95 7.66 -17.14
CA ASN A 165 19.18 7.94 -15.71
C ASN A 165 18.46 9.22 -15.24
N ASN A 166 18.51 10.29 -16.04
CA ASN A 166 17.83 11.54 -15.71
C ASN A 166 16.30 11.40 -15.73
N ILE A 167 15.73 10.53 -16.57
CA ILE A 167 14.29 10.26 -16.57
C ILE A 167 13.89 9.52 -15.29
N LEU A 168 14.66 8.50 -14.88
CA LEU A 168 14.41 7.76 -13.64
C LEU A 168 14.44 8.67 -12.40
N LYS A 169 15.36 9.63 -12.35
CA LYS A 169 15.44 10.63 -11.27
C LYS A 169 14.21 11.54 -11.14
N LEU A 170 13.33 11.57 -12.15
CA LEU A 170 12.07 12.32 -12.10
C LEU A 170 10.92 11.49 -11.53
N LEU A 171 11.11 10.18 -11.35
CA LEU A 171 10.11 9.32 -10.75
C LEU A 171 10.11 9.52 -9.24
N PRO A 172 8.91 9.59 -8.62
CA PRO A 172 8.78 9.63 -7.17
C PRO A 172 9.34 8.37 -6.50
N PRO A 173 9.73 8.43 -5.21
CA PRO A 173 10.34 7.31 -4.48
C PRO A 173 9.66 5.95 -4.66
N LYS A 174 8.33 5.92 -4.55
CA LYS A 174 7.51 4.70 -4.70
C LYS A 174 7.64 4.00 -6.06
N TRP A 175 8.01 4.75 -7.10
CA TRP A 175 8.06 4.27 -8.48
C TRP A 175 9.46 4.40 -9.09
N ASN A 176 10.46 4.71 -8.26
CA ASN A 176 11.81 5.00 -8.73
C ASN A 176 12.72 3.80 -8.48
N PRO A 177 13.21 3.13 -9.54
CA PRO A 177 14.07 1.96 -9.37
C PRO A 177 15.47 2.32 -8.83
N LEU A 178 15.85 3.60 -8.80
CA LEU A 178 17.12 4.04 -8.22
C LEU A 178 17.06 4.24 -6.70
N ILE A 179 15.86 4.18 -6.11
CA ILE A 179 15.63 4.32 -4.67
C ILE A 179 15.40 2.92 -4.10
N GLU A 180 15.96 2.69 -2.92
CA GLU A 180 15.79 1.46 -2.15
C GLU A 180 14.34 1.29 -1.70
N GLN A 181 13.82 0.08 -1.86
CA GLN A 181 12.46 -0.30 -1.52
C GLN A 181 12.45 -1.12 -0.22
N PRO A 182 11.40 -1.06 0.60
CA PRO A 182 11.33 -1.80 1.87
C PRO A 182 11.56 -3.32 1.79
N ASN A 183 11.37 -3.93 0.61
CA ASN A 183 11.56 -5.36 0.38
C ASN A 183 12.87 -5.72 -0.34
N ASP A 184 13.77 -4.77 -0.58
CA ASP A 184 15.08 -5.07 -1.17
C ASP A 184 15.96 -5.86 -0.18
N GLU A 185 15.81 -5.58 1.11
CA GLU A 185 16.34 -6.43 2.17
C GLU A 185 15.42 -7.62 2.44
N LYS A 186 16.04 -8.79 2.63
CA LYS A 186 15.31 -9.98 3.08
C LYS A 186 14.73 -9.72 4.47
N TRP A 187 13.46 -10.06 4.64
CA TRP A 187 12.83 -10.13 5.93
C TRP A 187 12.95 -11.56 6.45
N GLU A 188 13.55 -11.72 7.63
CA GLU A 188 13.60 -12.98 8.35
C GLU A 188 12.76 -12.81 9.61
N PRO A 189 11.71 -13.62 9.81
CA PRO A 189 10.89 -13.54 11.01
C PRO A 189 11.78 -13.82 12.23
N HIS A 190 11.66 -12.99 13.27
CA HIS A 190 12.28 -13.26 14.55
C HIS A 190 11.66 -14.54 15.12
N GLU A 191 12.47 -15.60 15.30
CA GLU A 191 12.00 -16.89 15.82
C GLU A 191 11.80 -16.81 17.34
N HIS A 192 10.57 -16.96 17.80
CA HIS A 192 10.23 -17.06 19.22
C HIS A 192 9.93 -18.52 19.60
N PRO A 193 10.50 -19.07 20.70
CA PRO A 193 10.53 -20.51 20.95
C PRO A 193 9.18 -21.19 21.25
N GLU A 194 8.07 -20.46 21.48
CA GLU A 194 6.75 -21.09 21.69
C GLU A 194 5.59 -20.26 21.11
N ASN A 195 4.90 -20.80 20.08
CA ASN A 195 3.63 -20.32 19.51
C ASN A 195 3.53 -18.82 19.12
N GLY A 196 4.65 -18.09 19.14
CA GLY A 196 4.71 -16.68 18.77
C GLY A 196 4.55 -16.45 17.27
N VAL A 197 3.84 -15.39 16.90
CA VAL A 197 3.69 -14.96 15.51
C VAL A 197 4.18 -13.52 15.38
N THR A 198 5.26 -13.34 14.62
CA THR A 198 5.86 -12.03 14.35
C THR A 198 5.08 -11.29 13.27
N PHE A 199 4.73 -10.03 13.52
CA PHE A 199 4.08 -9.17 12.57
C PHE A 199 5.03 -8.79 11.42
N GLU A 200 4.59 -8.98 10.18
CA GLU A 200 5.32 -8.52 9.00
C GLU A 200 5.17 -7.00 8.86
N ASN A 201 6.16 -6.26 9.37
CA ASN A 201 6.16 -4.79 9.36
C ASN A 201 6.58 -4.16 8.01
N ARG A 202 6.94 -4.96 7.00
CA ARG A 202 7.36 -4.51 5.66
C ARG A 202 6.25 -4.66 4.62
N ALA A 203 5.36 -3.66 4.51
CA ALA A 203 4.25 -3.69 3.55
C ALA A 203 4.69 -3.39 2.11
N THR A 204 4.88 -4.44 1.31
CA THR A 204 5.18 -4.32 -0.13
C THR A 204 4.19 -5.12 -0.98
N THR A 205 3.60 -4.47 -1.99
CA THR A 205 2.80 -5.17 -3.00
C THR A 205 3.75 -5.89 -3.97
N LYS A 206 3.56 -7.20 -4.11
CA LYS A 206 4.34 -8.09 -4.98
C LYS A 206 3.44 -8.62 -6.12
N GLY A 207 4.06 -9.13 -7.18
CA GLY A 207 3.34 -9.71 -8.32
C GLY A 207 3.53 -8.88 -9.59
N THR A 208 2.44 -8.67 -10.33
CA THR A 208 2.44 -7.89 -11.59
C THR A 208 1.75 -6.54 -11.37
N LEU A 209 1.76 -5.66 -12.37
CA LEU A 209 1.00 -4.40 -12.32
C LEU A 209 -0.49 -4.59 -12.02
N ALA A 210 -1.08 -5.74 -12.40
CA ALA A 210 -2.47 -6.04 -12.10
C ALA A 210 -2.74 -6.14 -10.59
N ASP A 211 -1.74 -6.56 -9.80
CA ASP A 211 -1.81 -6.65 -8.33
C ASP A 211 -1.83 -5.27 -7.64
N ALA A 212 -1.40 -4.22 -8.33
CA ALA A 212 -1.36 -2.86 -7.81
C ALA A 212 -2.64 -2.05 -8.07
N PHE A 213 -3.53 -2.51 -8.96
CA PHE A 213 -4.78 -1.80 -9.22
C PHE A 213 -5.79 -2.03 -8.10
N CYS A 214 -6.25 -0.94 -7.49
CA CYS A 214 -7.34 -0.93 -6.52
C CYS A 214 -8.55 -0.15 -7.04
N ILE A 215 -9.73 -0.43 -6.48
CA ILE A 215 -11.00 0.26 -6.69
C ILE A 215 -11.65 0.55 -5.33
N PHE A 216 -12.58 1.50 -5.28
CA PHE A 216 -13.15 2.06 -4.05
C PHE A 216 -12.09 2.74 -3.18
N THR A 217 -11.04 3.27 -3.81
CA THR A 217 -10.00 4.03 -3.11
C THR A 217 -10.50 5.42 -2.73
N GLU A 218 -9.94 6.00 -1.68
CA GLU A 218 -10.37 7.29 -1.15
C GLU A 218 -9.17 8.21 -0.89
N GLY A 219 -9.41 9.53 -0.83
CA GLY A 219 -8.36 10.51 -0.54
C GLY A 219 -7.25 10.58 -1.58
N THR A 220 -6.14 11.22 -1.18
CA THR A 220 -4.92 11.39 -1.98
C THR A 220 -3.95 10.24 -1.76
N THR A 221 -3.32 9.78 -2.82
CA THR A 221 -2.15 8.90 -2.73
C THR A 221 -0.92 9.68 -2.31
N THR A 222 -0.03 9.01 -1.59
CA THR A 222 1.33 9.51 -1.36
C THR A 222 2.30 8.78 -2.27
N ASN A 223 3.34 9.47 -2.68
CA ASN A 223 4.42 8.95 -3.49
C ASN A 223 5.73 8.74 -2.67
N ASN A 224 5.66 9.03 -1.37
CA ASN A 224 6.70 8.72 -0.41
C ASN A 224 6.61 7.24 -0.02
N LEU A 225 7.76 6.67 0.33
CA LEU A 225 7.87 5.33 0.88
C LEU A 225 7.72 5.40 2.41
N PRO A 226 7.22 4.32 3.05
CA PRO A 226 7.56 4.01 4.44
C PRO A 226 9.08 3.96 4.62
N ASP A 227 9.58 4.13 5.85
CA ASP A 227 11.03 4.03 6.11
C ASP A 227 11.56 2.67 5.63
N PRO A 228 12.50 2.62 4.68
CA PRO A 228 13.06 1.36 4.20
C PRO A 228 14.02 0.72 5.21
N HIS A 229 14.56 1.48 6.17
CA HIS A 229 15.61 1.05 7.11
C HIS A 229 15.21 1.26 8.57
N PRO A 230 14.35 0.39 9.11
CA PRO A 230 14.07 0.45 10.53
C PRO A 230 15.34 0.18 11.36
N GLN A 231 15.74 1.15 12.20
CA GLN A 231 16.92 1.02 13.05
C GLN A 231 16.56 0.25 14.32
N ARG A 232 16.87 -1.05 14.36
CA ARG A 232 16.81 -1.84 15.59
C ARG A 232 17.98 -1.49 16.50
N ASP A 233 17.68 -1.33 17.78
CA ASP A 233 18.72 -1.25 18.80
C ASP A 233 18.82 -2.63 19.48
N GLU A 234 19.92 -3.33 19.25
CA GLU A 234 20.12 -4.68 19.80
C GLU A 234 20.47 -4.67 21.29
N ASP A 235 20.82 -3.50 21.83
CA ASP A 235 21.17 -3.33 23.24
C ASP A 235 19.92 -3.08 24.12
N ILE A 236 18.73 -2.96 23.52
CA ILE A 236 17.46 -2.83 24.26
C ILE A 236 16.84 -4.19 24.50
N ASP A 237 16.64 -4.53 25.77
CA ASP A 237 15.91 -5.73 26.19
C ASP A 237 14.49 -5.77 25.59
N GLU A 238 14.03 -6.97 25.26
CA GLU A 238 12.66 -7.18 24.78
C GLU A 238 11.63 -6.71 25.82
N VAL A 239 10.69 -5.89 25.38
CA VAL A 239 9.60 -5.39 26.22
C VAL A 239 8.41 -6.34 26.12
N ILE A 240 7.99 -6.87 27.26
CA ILE A 240 6.85 -7.79 27.38
C ILE A 240 5.63 -7.02 27.88
N ILE A 241 4.54 -7.07 27.12
CA ILE A 241 3.27 -6.42 27.46
C ILE A 241 2.12 -7.42 27.36
N TYR A 242 1.28 -7.44 28.39
CA TYR A 242 -0.02 -8.11 28.38
C TYR A 242 -1.11 -7.12 27.99
N THR A 243 -2.00 -7.52 27.10
CA THR A 243 -3.10 -6.67 26.61
C THR A 243 -4.43 -7.40 26.67
N ASP A 244 -5.46 -6.71 27.13
CA ASP A 244 -6.83 -7.22 27.17
C ASP A 244 -7.86 -6.13 26.83
N GLY A 245 -9.09 -6.52 26.52
CA GLY A 245 -10.23 -5.66 26.30
C GLY A 245 -11.46 -6.14 27.07
N SER A 246 -12.21 -5.18 27.60
CA SER A 246 -13.43 -5.45 28.34
C SER A 246 -14.58 -4.61 27.77
N CYS A 247 -15.82 -5.09 27.89
CA CYS A 247 -16.99 -4.28 27.61
C CYS A 247 -18.15 -4.63 28.55
N THR A 248 -18.65 -3.61 29.24
CA THR A 248 -19.89 -3.71 30.03
C THR A 248 -21.10 -3.52 29.13
N ASN A 249 -22.18 -4.27 29.39
CA ASN A 249 -23.43 -4.24 28.60
C ASN A 249 -23.22 -4.43 27.09
N ASN A 250 -22.23 -5.23 26.69
CA ASN A 250 -21.84 -5.44 25.30
C ASN A 250 -23.06 -5.75 24.39
N GLY A 251 -23.19 -5.01 23.30
CA GLY A 251 -24.31 -5.12 22.36
C GLY A 251 -25.54 -4.23 22.68
N ASN A 252 -25.49 -3.42 23.74
CA ASN A 252 -26.55 -2.46 24.10
C ASN A 252 -26.09 -1.00 23.94
N ASP A 253 -27.05 -0.07 23.88
CA ASP A 253 -26.79 1.37 23.67
C ASP A 253 -25.99 2.03 24.80
N ASN A 254 -25.98 1.43 25.99
CA ASN A 254 -25.24 1.90 27.16
C ASN A 254 -23.92 1.14 27.36
N ALA A 255 -23.44 0.42 26.34
CA ALA A 255 -22.18 -0.30 26.39
C ALA A 255 -21.01 0.66 26.64
N LYS A 256 -20.08 0.24 27.49
CA LYS A 256 -18.81 0.93 27.73
C LYS A 256 -17.69 -0.07 27.61
N ALA A 257 -16.76 0.22 26.70
CA ALA A 257 -15.58 -0.61 26.47
C ALA A 257 -14.32 0.02 27.07
N GLY A 258 -13.44 -0.85 27.52
CA GLY A 258 -12.15 -0.51 28.09
C GLY A 258 -11.04 -1.38 27.49
N ALA A 259 -9.83 -0.82 27.48
CA ALA A 259 -8.60 -1.46 27.04
C ALA A 259 -7.60 -1.46 28.19
N GLY A 260 -6.97 -2.61 28.45
CA GLY A 260 -6.00 -2.79 29.52
C GLY A 260 -4.64 -3.16 28.97
N ILE A 261 -3.60 -2.48 29.46
CA ILE A 261 -2.21 -2.65 29.03
C ILE A 261 -1.37 -2.81 30.29
N PHE A 262 -0.67 -3.93 30.42
CA PHE A 262 0.15 -4.23 31.58
C PHE A 262 1.57 -4.66 31.16
N CYS A 263 2.58 -3.91 31.57
CA CYS A 263 3.99 -4.20 31.42
C CYS A 263 4.61 -4.50 32.80
N PRO A 264 5.06 -5.75 33.06
CA PRO A 264 5.65 -6.11 34.35
C PRO A 264 6.96 -5.37 34.66
N SER A 265 7.74 -5.00 33.63
CA SER A 265 9.05 -4.38 33.79
C SER A 265 9.01 -2.84 33.85
N ASN A 266 7.86 -2.22 33.54
CA ASN A 266 7.73 -0.77 33.53
C ASN A 266 6.28 -0.34 33.83
N GLU A 267 6.06 0.15 35.05
CA GLU A 267 4.74 0.61 35.49
C GLU A 267 4.22 1.83 34.73
N ASP A 268 5.10 2.67 34.16
CA ASP A 268 4.69 3.86 33.39
C ASP A 268 4.00 3.49 32.06
N LEU A 269 4.18 2.25 31.60
CA LEU A 269 3.48 1.72 30.43
C LEU A 269 2.09 1.15 30.76
N ASN A 270 1.77 0.98 32.05
CA ASN A 270 0.48 0.42 32.47
C ASN A 270 -0.64 1.44 32.24
N ARG A 271 -1.69 1.02 31.54
CA ARG A 271 -2.82 1.92 31.22
C ARG A 271 -4.13 1.16 31.29
N ALA A 272 -5.09 1.76 32.01
CA ALA A 272 -6.51 1.51 31.85
C ALA A 272 -7.08 2.59 30.94
N ILE A 273 -7.68 2.22 29.82
CA ILE A 273 -8.17 3.16 28.80
C ILE A 273 -9.67 2.96 28.64
N ARG A 274 -10.44 4.03 28.73
CA ARG A 274 -11.84 4.06 28.29
C ARG A 274 -11.92 4.48 26.84
N LEU A 275 -12.56 3.65 26.01
CA LEU A 275 -12.67 3.93 24.58
C LEU A 275 -13.56 5.18 24.33
N PRO A 276 -13.15 6.09 23.44
CA PRO A 276 -14.00 7.15 22.92
C PRO A 276 -15.30 6.62 22.32
N ASN A 277 -16.37 7.41 22.39
CA ASN A 277 -17.68 7.03 21.87
C ASN A 277 -17.70 6.88 20.33
N GLU A 278 -16.73 7.47 19.63
CA GLU A 278 -16.53 7.36 18.19
C GLU A 278 -15.99 5.97 17.78
N ILE A 279 -15.41 5.23 18.74
CA ILE A 279 -14.99 3.85 18.58
C ILE A 279 -16.14 2.94 19.06
N PRO A 280 -16.50 1.88 18.31
CA PRO A 280 -17.49 0.91 18.75
C PRO A 280 -17.23 0.41 20.17
N GLN A 281 -18.25 0.45 21.03
CA GLN A 281 -18.15 0.02 22.41
C GLN A 281 -18.34 -1.50 22.51
N THR A 282 -17.35 -2.27 22.08
CA THR A 282 -17.36 -3.74 22.08
C THR A 282 -16.08 -4.30 22.71
N ASN A 283 -16.13 -5.55 23.17
CA ASN A 283 -14.94 -6.24 23.72
C ASN A 283 -13.78 -6.23 22.72
N GLN A 284 -14.08 -6.61 21.48
CA GLN A 284 -13.10 -6.68 20.39
C GLN A 284 -12.45 -5.32 20.11
N SER A 285 -13.18 -4.21 20.26
CA SER A 285 -12.59 -2.88 20.10
C SER A 285 -11.57 -2.60 21.20
N GLY A 286 -11.91 -2.95 22.46
CA GLY A 286 -10.96 -2.87 23.57
C GLY A 286 -9.70 -3.69 23.33
N GLU A 287 -9.84 -4.93 22.86
CA GLU A 287 -8.73 -5.83 22.57
C GLU A 287 -7.81 -5.30 21.45
N ILE A 288 -8.36 -4.71 20.38
CA ILE A 288 -7.55 -4.17 19.27
C ILE A 288 -6.85 -2.87 19.68
N ILE A 289 -7.53 -2.03 20.45
CA ILE A 289 -6.99 -0.75 20.92
C ILE A 289 -5.90 -0.95 21.98
N SER A 290 -6.01 -1.93 22.88
CA SER A 290 -4.93 -2.22 23.83
C SER A 290 -3.64 -2.64 23.11
N ILE A 291 -3.74 -3.44 22.04
CA ILE A 291 -2.57 -3.77 21.19
C ILE A 291 -1.96 -2.52 20.54
N LYS A 292 -2.79 -1.63 19.96
CA LYS A 292 -2.32 -0.40 19.33
C LYS A 292 -1.56 0.47 20.33
N GLU A 293 -2.20 0.75 21.46
CA GLU A 293 -1.67 1.68 22.47
C GLU A 293 -0.43 1.10 23.17
N ALA A 294 -0.36 -0.22 23.34
CA ALA A 294 0.86 -0.91 23.77
C ALA A 294 2.02 -0.69 22.77
N ALA A 295 1.74 -0.85 21.47
CA ALA A 295 2.72 -0.67 20.41
C ALA A 295 3.21 0.79 20.28
N GLU A 296 2.38 1.78 20.62
CA GLU A 296 2.76 3.21 20.65
C GLU A 296 3.53 3.60 21.92
N GLY A 297 3.24 2.97 23.05
CA GLY A 297 3.90 3.26 24.33
C GLY A 297 5.36 2.77 24.38
N VAL A 298 5.69 1.73 23.62
CA VAL A 298 7.04 1.15 23.57
C VAL A 298 7.89 1.83 22.51
N GLN A 299 9.17 2.06 22.84
CA GLN A 299 10.14 2.65 21.90
C GLN A 299 10.14 1.89 20.54
N PRO A 300 10.14 2.59 19.40
CA PRO A 300 10.00 1.95 18.08
C PRO A 300 11.11 0.94 17.75
N ASN A 301 12.32 1.15 18.27
CA ASN A 301 13.53 0.36 18.05
C ASN A 301 13.71 -0.82 19.03
N ALA A 302 12.81 -0.98 20.01
CA ALA A 302 12.83 -2.08 20.97
C ALA A 302 12.00 -3.27 20.50
N ASN A 303 12.49 -4.50 20.69
CA ASN A 303 11.68 -5.70 20.45
C ASN A 303 10.45 -5.68 21.37
N LEU A 304 9.28 -6.00 20.82
CA LEU A 304 8.02 -5.99 21.57
C LEU A 304 7.34 -7.36 21.49
N LEU A 305 7.10 -7.98 22.64
CA LEU A 305 6.26 -9.17 22.77
C LEU A 305 4.92 -8.78 23.40
N ILE A 306 3.83 -8.96 22.65
CA ILE A 306 2.46 -8.75 23.12
C ILE A 306 1.82 -10.10 23.43
N LEU A 307 1.42 -10.30 24.69
CA LEU A 307 0.62 -11.43 25.13
C LEU A 307 -0.84 -11.01 25.27
N SER A 308 -1.74 -11.73 24.59
CA SER A 308 -3.18 -11.46 24.66
C SER A 308 -3.97 -12.77 24.57
N ASP A 309 -5.12 -12.82 25.23
CA ASP A 309 -6.07 -13.92 25.08
C ASP A 309 -7.02 -13.75 23.89
N SER A 310 -7.01 -12.58 23.24
CA SER A 310 -7.77 -12.29 22.02
C SER A 310 -7.13 -12.94 20.79
N LYS A 311 -7.42 -14.22 20.60
CA LYS A 311 -7.02 -14.95 19.39
C LYS A 311 -7.54 -14.27 18.12
N THR A 312 -8.74 -13.70 18.15
CA THR A 312 -9.33 -13.01 16.99
C THR A 312 -8.57 -11.74 16.63
N SER A 313 -8.10 -10.95 17.60
CA SER A 313 -7.28 -9.77 17.33
C SER A 313 -5.93 -10.16 16.76
N ILE A 314 -5.26 -11.15 17.35
CA ILE A 314 -3.97 -11.67 16.85
C ILE A 314 -4.12 -12.22 15.42
N GLU A 315 -5.10 -13.10 15.16
CA GLU A 315 -5.34 -13.65 13.83
C GLU A 315 -5.75 -12.57 12.81
N GLY A 316 -6.47 -11.54 13.25
CA GLY A 316 -6.83 -10.38 12.44
C GLY A 316 -5.61 -9.60 11.95
N LEU A 317 -4.65 -9.33 12.85
CA LEU A 317 -3.41 -8.60 12.57
C LEU A 317 -2.37 -9.43 11.82
N THR A 318 -2.47 -10.76 11.86
CA THR A 318 -1.47 -11.67 11.27
C THR A 318 -2.06 -12.45 10.08
N LYS A 319 -2.82 -13.52 10.36
CA LYS A 319 -3.33 -14.49 9.39
C LYS A 319 -4.34 -13.91 8.40
N HIS A 320 -5.19 -12.98 8.83
CA HIS A 320 -6.27 -12.44 8.00
C HIS A 320 -5.92 -11.11 7.34
N ARG A 321 -4.92 -10.41 7.87
CA ARG A 321 -4.48 -9.07 7.46
C ARG A 321 -4.38 -8.93 5.94
N GLN A 322 -3.56 -9.78 5.29
CA GLN A 322 -3.32 -9.66 3.85
C GLN A 322 -4.61 -9.74 3.03
N LYS A 323 -5.51 -10.66 3.39
CA LYS A 323 -6.81 -10.80 2.72
C LYS A 323 -7.71 -9.59 2.97
N TRP A 324 -7.68 -9.01 4.16
CA TRP A 324 -8.46 -7.81 4.47
C TRP A 324 -7.94 -6.58 3.75
N GLU A 325 -6.63 -6.40 3.68
CA GLU A 325 -5.98 -5.36 2.88
C GLU A 325 -6.33 -5.52 1.39
N ASP A 326 -6.21 -6.73 0.84
CA ASP A 326 -6.54 -7.02 -0.56
C ASP A 326 -8.02 -6.74 -0.87
N THR A 327 -8.91 -6.94 0.10
CA THR A 327 -10.35 -6.68 -0.04
C THR A 327 -10.76 -5.29 0.43
N GLY A 328 -9.82 -4.40 0.75
CA GLY A 328 -10.09 -3.04 1.23
C GLY A 328 -10.94 -2.99 2.49
N PHE A 329 -10.84 -4.02 3.33
CA PHE A 329 -11.64 -4.22 4.55
C PHE A 329 -13.17 -4.19 4.32
N ILE A 330 -13.62 -4.49 3.09
CA ILE A 330 -15.05 -4.46 2.77
C ILE A 330 -15.79 -5.54 3.59
N GLY A 331 -16.64 -5.09 4.52
CA GLY A 331 -17.45 -5.97 5.36
C GLY A 331 -16.70 -6.56 6.55
N VAL A 332 -15.50 -6.05 6.86
CA VAL A 332 -14.76 -6.39 8.08
C VAL A 332 -15.27 -5.50 9.23
N ALA A 333 -15.66 -6.12 10.35
CA ALA A 333 -16.03 -5.41 11.56
C ALA A 333 -14.77 -4.78 12.20
N ASN A 334 -14.93 -3.67 12.91
CA ASN A 334 -13.82 -2.97 13.58
C ASN A 334 -12.65 -2.61 12.65
N HIS A 335 -12.95 -2.40 11.37
CA HIS A 335 -11.89 -2.21 10.37
C HIS A 335 -11.05 -0.96 10.61
N LYS A 336 -11.59 0.09 11.21
CA LYS A 336 -10.84 1.33 11.45
C LYS A 336 -9.77 1.11 12.52
N GLU A 337 -10.14 0.35 13.56
CA GLU A 337 -9.30 -0.06 14.66
C GLU A 337 -8.17 -0.95 14.12
N TYR A 338 -8.51 -2.01 13.36
CA TYR A 338 -7.48 -2.84 12.71
C TYR A 338 -6.55 -2.03 11.80
N GLN A 339 -7.08 -1.13 10.96
CA GLN A 339 -6.26 -0.33 10.05
C GLN A 339 -5.30 0.60 10.83
N ALA A 340 -5.75 1.20 11.94
CA ALA A 340 -4.91 2.03 12.79
C ALA A 340 -3.84 1.22 13.54
N THR A 341 -4.21 0.04 14.08
CA THR A 341 -3.26 -0.87 14.74
C THR A 341 -2.21 -1.39 13.74
N ILE A 342 -2.61 -1.80 12.54
CA ILE A 342 -1.69 -2.24 11.48
C ILE A 342 -0.71 -1.12 11.11
N ALA A 343 -1.19 0.11 10.91
CA ALA A 343 -0.33 1.24 10.62
C ALA A 343 0.65 1.56 11.76
N THR A 344 0.20 1.41 13.01
CA THR A 344 1.06 1.58 14.19
C THR A 344 2.18 0.55 14.20
N LEU A 345 1.86 -0.71 13.94
CA LEU A 345 2.83 -1.80 13.88
C LEU A 345 3.81 -1.66 12.70
N TRP A 346 3.36 -1.16 11.55
CA TRP A 346 4.24 -0.82 10.41
C TRP A 346 5.22 0.31 10.71
N LYS A 347 4.90 1.20 11.66
CA LYS A 347 5.77 2.33 12.03
C LYS A 347 6.92 1.90 12.96
N ARG A 348 6.84 0.71 13.57
CA ARG A 348 7.85 0.22 14.50
C ARG A 348 9.08 -0.28 13.73
N ASP A 349 10.25 0.07 14.24
CA ASP A 349 11.52 -0.33 13.65
C ASP A 349 11.87 -1.78 14.02
N ALA A 350 11.75 -2.10 15.30
CA ALA A 350 11.98 -3.43 15.79
C ALA A 350 10.72 -4.34 15.65
N PRO A 351 10.93 -5.67 15.57
CA PRO A 351 9.86 -6.64 15.48
C PRO A 351 8.83 -6.51 16.61
N THR A 352 7.58 -6.76 16.24
CA THR A 352 6.50 -6.99 17.20
C THR A 352 6.00 -8.42 17.06
N THR A 353 6.06 -9.18 18.15
CA THR A 353 5.66 -10.59 18.21
C THR A 353 4.40 -10.71 19.05
N PHE A 354 3.46 -11.53 18.61
CA PHE A 354 2.24 -11.85 19.35
C PHE A 354 2.31 -13.26 19.90
N SER A 355 1.94 -13.45 21.17
CA SER A 355 1.72 -14.77 21.75
C SER A 355 0.31 -14.86 22.33
N TRP A 356 -0.42 -15.91 21.96
CA TRP A 356 -1.73 -16.15 22.53
C TRP A 356 -1.59 -16.80 23.90
N VAL A 357 -2.24 -16.22 24.91
CA VAL A 357 -2.35 -16.80 26.24
C VAL A 357 -3.78 -17.22 26.53
N LYS A 358 -3.95 -18.21 27.39
CA LYS A 358 -5.29 -18.64 27.79
C LYS A 358 -5.86 -17.64 28.80
N GLY A 359 -6.99 -17.02 28.47
CA GLY A 359 -7.75 -16.18 29.40
C GLY A 359 -8.25 -16.96 30.62
N HIS A 360 -8.31 -16.29 31.77
CA HIS A 360 -8.75 -16.85 33.06
C HIS A 360 -8.03 -18.13 33.48
N ALA A 361 -6.75 -18.26 33.11
CA ALA A 361 -5.91 -19.40 33.47
C ALA A 361 -4.98 -19.13 34.66
N GLY A 362 -5.13 -17.98 35.33
CA GLY A 362 -4.26 -17.58 36.44
C GLY A 362 -2.89 -17.06 36.01
N ILE A 363 -2.75 -16.63 34.75
CA ILE A 363 -1.54 -15.97 34.26
C ILE A 363 -1.55 -14.54 34.79
N GLU A 364 -0.72 -14.25 35.79
CA GLU A 364 -0.78 -12.99 36.53
C GLU A 364 -0.82 -11.75 35.61
N GLY A 365 0.07 -11.67 34.61
CA GLY A 365 0.08 -10.55 33.68
C GLY A 365 -1.21 -10.36 32.89
N ASN A 366 -1.88 -11.45 32.48
CA ASN A 366 -3.16 -11.40 31.79
C ASN A 366 -4.29 -10.96 32.73
N GLU A 367 -4.33 -11.46 33.96
CA GLU A 367 -5.34 -11.05 34.96
C GLU A 367 -5.18 -9.57 35.34
N ARG A 368 -3.94 -9.05 35.36
CA ARG A 368 -3.66 -7.61 35.56
C ARG A 368 -4.18 -6.78 34.38
N ALA A 369 -3.94 -7.23 33.14
CA ALA A 369 -4.46 -6.56 31.95
C ALA A 369 -6.01 -6.57 31.91
N ASP A 370 -6.66 -7.68 32.23
CA ASP A 370 -8.12 -7.78 32.40
C ASP A 370 -8.65 -6.80 33.45
N GLY A 371 -7.96 -6.71 34.60
CA GLY A 371 -8.27 -5.75 35.65
C GLY A 371 -8.24 -4.30 35.15
N LEU A 372 -7.19 -3.92 34.42
CA LEU A 372 -7.05 -2.59 33.82
C LEU A 372 -8.11 -2.33 32.74
N ALA A 373 -8.46 -3.33 31.93
CA ALA A 373 -9.51 -3.21 30.93
C ALA A 373 -10.88 -2.97 31.58
N LYS A 374 -11.18 -3.68 32.68
CA LYS A 374 -12.38 -3.48 33.49
C LYS A 374 -12.40 -2.11 34.16
N GLU A 375 -11.26 -1.64 34.66
CA GLU A 375 -11.13 -0.27 35.18
C GLU A 375 -11.45 0.76 34.09
N GLY A 376 -10.93 0.57 32.87
CA GLY A 376 -11.25 1.39 31.71
C GLY A 376 -12.76 1.49 31.44
N CYS A 377 -13.50 0.38 31.54
CA CYS A 377 -14.96 0.40 31.41
C CYS A 377 -15.68 1.27 32.45
N GLN A 378 -15.10 1.41 33.65
CA GLN A 378 -15.72 2.13 34.77
C GLN A 378 -15.43 3.62 34.78
N LYS A 379 -14.43 4.10 34.02
CA LYS A 379 -14.11 5.53 33.96
C LYS A 379 -15.31 6.35 33.50
N GLU A 380 -15.51 7.52 34.11
CA GLU A 380 -16.61 8.44 33.74
C GLU A 380 -16.34 9.27 32.50
N GLN A 381 -15.07 9.49 32.16
CA GLN A 381 -14.65 10.19 30.96
C GLN A 381 -13.89 9.24 30.02
N ALA A 382 -14.13 9.37 28.72
CA ALA A 382 -13.36 8.65 27.73
C ALA A 382 -11.94 9.21 27.64
N ASP A 383 -10.95 8.34 27.48
CA ASP A 383 -9.57 8.73 27.23
C ASP A 383 -9.42 9.13 25.75
N ALA A 384 -8.37 9.88 25.43
CA ALA A 384 -8.05 10.19 24.04
C ALA A 384 -7.42 8.96 23.36
N VAL A 385 -8.04 8.48 22.29
CA VAL A 385 -7.52 7.41 21.43
C VAL A 385 -7.65 7.86 19.98
N GLU A 386 -6.52 8.04 19.30
CA GLU A 386 -6.50 8.47 17.90
C GLU A 386 -6.40 7.29 16.95
N LEU A 387 -7.29 7.23 15.95
CA LEU A 387 -7.22 6.25 14.86
C LEU A 387 -6.66 6.87 13.56
N VAL A 388 -5.85 7.93 13.69
CA VAL A 388 -5.30 8.67 12.54
C VAL A 388 -4.14 7.88 11.94
N ILE A 389 -4.28 7.53 10.65
CA ILE A 389 -3.25 6.82 9.91
C ILE A 389 -2.42 7.83 9.11
N PRO A 390 -1.09 7.88 9.28
CA PRO A 390 -0.22 8.73 8.47
C PRO A 390 -0.39 8.44 6.96
N PRO A 391 -0.35 9.45 6.08
CA PRO A 391 -0.52 9.24 4.65
C PRO A 391 0.42 8.18 4.04
N THR A 392 1.66 8.06 4.55
CA THR A 392 2.67 7.05 4.15
C THR A 392 2.30 5.61 4.48
N LEU A 393 1.37 5.39 5.42
CA LEU A 393 0.92 4.07 5.87
C LEU A 393 -0.56 3.83 5.56
N LYS A 394 -1.22 4.76 4.87
CA LYS A 394 -2.64 4.69 4.56
C LYS A 394 -2.86 3.92 3.26
N LEU A 395 -3.34 2.68 3.39
CA LEU A 395 -3.84 1.89 2.27
C LEU A 395 -5.36 2.10 2.10
N THR A 396 -5.83 2.29 0.87
CA THR A 396 -7.27 2.48 0.59
C THR A 396 -7.76 1.65 -0.59
N GLY A 397 -9.07 1.40 -0.62
CA GLY A 397 -9.69 0.60 -1.65
C GLY A 397 -9.33 -0.88 -1.57
N ALA A 398 -9.92 -1.64 -2.47
CA ALA A 398 -9.76 -3.08 -2.60
C ALA A 398 -9.05 -3.38 -3.91
N LYS A 399 -8.14 -4.36 -3.89
CA LYS A 399 -7.50 -4.86 -5.10
C LYS A 399 -8.56 -5.30 -6.09
N LEU A 400 -8.39 -4.84 -7.31
CA LEU A 400 -9.26 -5.19 -8.40
C LEU A 400 -9.03 -6.66 -8.78
N LYS A 401 -7.78 -7.12 -8.73
CA LYS A 401 -7.44 -8.55 -8.77
C LYS A 401 -8.05 -9.25 -7.55
N GLY A 402 -8.93 -10.24 -7.79
CA GLY A 402 -9.68 -10.93 -6.74
C GLY A 402 -11.01 -10.27 -6.34
N MET A 403 -11.36 -9.12 -6.92
CA MET A 403 -12.69 -8.50 -6.75
C MET A 403 -13.78 -9.43 -7.29
N THR A 404 -14.68 -9.88 -6.41
CA THR A 404 -15.85 -10.67 -6.80
C THR A 404 -17.08 -9.79 -6.99
N GLN A 405 -18.08 -10.27 -7.72
CA GLN A 405 -19.35 -9.54 -7.87
C GLN A 405 -20.03 -9.28 -6.52
N ALA A 406 -19.99 -10.24 -5.60
CA ALA A 406 -20.55 -10.10 -4.26
C ALA A 406 -19.83 -9.00 -3.45
N LEU A 407 -18.50 -8.96 -3.52
CA LEU A 407 -17.70 -7.95 -2.83
C LEU A 407 -17.94 -6.55 -3.40
N ALA A 408 -17.94 -6.44 -4.73
CA ALA A 408 -18.26 -5.19 -5.43
C ALA A 408 -19.66 -4.69 -5.09
N TYR A 409 -20.65 -5.58 -5.02
CA TYR A 409 -22.01 -5.23 -4.62
C TYR A 409 -22.07 -4.67 -3.19
N LYS A 410 -21.39 -5.32 -2.23
CA LYS A 410 -21.30 -4.84 -0.85
C LYS A 410 -20.67 -3.44 -0.78
N ALA A 411 -19.55 -3.22 -1.47
CA ALA A 411 -18.88 -1.92 -1.50
C ALA A 411 -19.75 -0.82 -2.13
N ILE A 412 -20.37 -1.09 -3.28
CA ILE A 412 -21.26 -0.14 -3.96
C ILE A 412 -22.46 0.21 -3.07
N ARG A 413 -23.04 -0.77 -2.37
CA ARG A 413 -24.15 -0.53 -1.44
C ARG A 413 -23.71 0.38 -0.29
N LYS A 414 -22.57 0.08 0.35
CA LYS A 414 -22.00 0.93 1.43
C LYS A 414 -21.78 2.37 0.94
N HIS A 415 -21.16 2.54 -0.23
CA HIS A 415 -20.89 3.85 -0.81
C HIS A 415 -22.17 4.64 -1.13
N LYS A 416 -23.21 3.97 -1.66
CA LYS A 416 -24.53 4.60 -1.90
C LYS A 416 -25.20 5.03 -0.60
N MET A 417 -25.14 4.20 0.45
CA MET A 417 -25.72 4.52 1.76
C MET A 417 -25.02 5.74 2.38
N MET A 418 -23.67 5.77 2.39
CA MET A 418 -22.91 6.92 2.89
C MET A 418 -23.25 8.21 2.16
N LYS A 419 -23.38 8.16 0.83
CA LYS A 419 -23.77 9.34 0.04
C LYS A 419 -25.18 9.83 0.40
N LYS A 420 -26.12 8.93 0.65
CA LYS A 420 -27.48 9.29 1.08
C LYS A 420 -27.46 9.97 2.43
N THR A 421 -26.77 9.39 3.41
CA THR A 421 -26.62 9.98 4.75
C THR A 421 -25.96 11.36 4.70
N TYR A 422 -24.94 11.53 3.85
CA TYR A 422 -24.32 12.84 3.63
C TYR A 422 -25.30 13.87 3.04
N GLN A 423 -26.15 13.47 2.09
CA GLN A 423 -27.18 14.34 1.53
C GLN A 423 -28.28 14.66 2.55
N GLU A 424 -28.67 13.69 3.39
CA GLU A 424 -29.63 13.90 4.48
C GLU A 424 -29.07 14.85 5.54
N ALA A 425 -27.76 14.85 5.80
CA ALA A 425 -27.11 15.77 6.75
C ALA A 425 -26.93 17.21 6.23
N LEU A 426 -27.10 17.44 4.92
CA LEU A 426 -26.98 18.77 4.29
C LEU A 426 -28.32 19.47 4.05
N ASN A 427 -29.44 18.75 4.17
CA ASN A 427 -30.81 19.28 4.06
C ASN A 427 -31.40 19.45 5.46
#